data_AF-A0A3D2PRZ5-F1
#
_entry.id   AF-A0A3D2PRZ5-F1
#
_cell.length_a   1.000
_cell.length_b   1.000
_cell.length_c   1.000
_cell.angle_alpha   90.00
_cell.angle_beta   90.00
_cell.angle_gamma   90.00
#
_symmetry.space_group_name_H-M   'P 1'
#
loop_
_entity.id
_entity.type
_entity.pdbx_description
1 polymer ?
#
loop_
_entity_poly.entity_id
_entity_poly.type
_entity_poly.pdbx_seq_one_letter_code
_entity_poly.pdbx_strand_id
1 'polypeptide(L)'
;MDKEEILAKSRKENEMSDEREHFIKMQGANFAIEVLIVLWVVMTRFAPLDIMGKLALGLVTQATCFANFAYQVRKSRTKTAIFFTIAFAITTVIYLYQFLNKINALPF
;
A
#
# COMPACT_ATOMS: atom_id res chain seq x y z
N MET A 1 6.91 -25.60 -38.37
CA MET A 1 7.20 -25.10 -37.02
C MET A 1 6.89 -26.23 -36.07
N ASP A 2 7.89 -26.73 -35.35
CA ASP A 2 7.77 -27.94 -34.55
C ASP A 2 7.12 -27.64 -33.19
N LYS A 3 6.33 -28.57 -32.66
CA LYS A 3 5.50 -28.34 -31.45
C LYS A 3 6.36 -27.98 -30.22
N GLU A 4 7.52 -28.63 -30.10
CA GLU A 4 8.53 -28.37 -29.07
C GLU A 4 9.06 -26.94 -29.13
N GLU A 5 9.28 -26.42 -30.33
CA GLU A 5 9.80 -25.06 -30.57
C GLU A 5 8.80 -23.98 -30.15
N ILE A 6 7.50 -24.22 -30.41
CA ILE A 6 6.41 -23.33 -30.00
C ILE A 6 6.27 -23.32 -28.47
N LEU A 7 6.35 -24.49 -27.83
CA LEU A 7 6.25 -24.60 -26.38
C LEU A 7 7.45 -23.99 -25.66
N ALA A 8 8.66 -24.17 -26.20
CA ALA A 8 9.87 -23.54 -25.66
C ALA A 8 9.79 -22.00 -25.76
N LYS A 9 9.31 -21.47 -26.89
CA LYS A 9 9.08 -20.04 -27.08
C LYS A 9 8.00 -19.49 -26.13
N SER A 10 6.87 -20.19 -25.99
CA SER A 10 5.79 -19.81 -25.08
C SER A 10 6.23 -19.83 -23.61
N ARG A 11 7.03 -20.81 -23.18
CA ARG A 11 7.58 -20.86 -21.80
C ARG A 11 8.56 -19.73 -21.55
N LYS A 12 9.40 -19.39 -22.53
CA LYS A 12 10.34 -18.26 -22.45
C LYS A 12 9.62 -16.91 -22.43
N GLU A 13 8.48 -16.80 -23.12
CA GLU A 13 7.63 -15.61 -23.06
C GLU A 13 6.85 -15.52 -21.72
N ASN A 14 6.46 -16.65 -21.14
CA ASN A 14 5.78 -16.74 -19.83
C ASN A 14 6.72 -16.70 -18.60
N GLU A 15 8.04 -16.70 -18.79
CA GLU A 15 9.02 -16.67 -17.70
C GLU A 15 8.96 -15.37 -16.86
N MET A 16 8.46 -14.27 -17.44
CA MET A 16 8.40 -12.94 -16.81
C MET A 16 7.11 -12.67 -15.99
N SER A 17 6.33 -13.71 -15.72
CA SER A 17 4.95 -13.66 -15.21
C SER A 17 3.98 -13.00 -16.18
N ASP A 18 2.82 -13.63 -16.32
CA ASP A 18 1.73 -13.19 -17.20
C ASP A 18 1.20 -11.83 -16.70
N GLU A 19 1.02 -10.85 -17.60
CA GLU A 19 0.47 -9.52 -17.25
C GLU A 19 -0.84 -9.63 -16.49
N ARG A 20 -1.61 -10.69 -16.77
CA ARG A 20 -2.84 -11.04 -16.06
C ARG A 20 -2.60 -11.37 -14.59
N GLU A 21 -1.56 -12.12 -14.27
CA GLU A 21 -1.22 -12.46 -12.89
C GLU A 21 -0.84 -11.19 -12.11
N HIS A 22 -0.06 -10.32 -12.74
CA HIS A 22 0.29 -9.02 -12.16
C HIS A 22 -0.95 -8.14 -11.92
N PHE A 23 -1.89 -8.12 -12.85
CA PHE A 23 -3.15 -7.40 -12.71
C PHE A 23 -3.99 -7.93 -11.53
N ILE A 24 -4.12 -9.25 -11.40
CA ILE A 24 -4.83 -9.89 -10.29
C ILE A 24 -4.16 -9.55 -8.95
N LYS A 25 -2.82 -9.62 -8.86
CA LYS A 25 -2.07 -9.23 -7.67
C LYS A 25 -2.33 -7.77 -7.27
N MET A 26 -2.35 -6.86 -8.24
CA MET A 26 -2.65 -5.44 -8.02
C MET A 26 -4.09 -5.21 -7.52
N GLN A 27 -5.07 -5.91 -8.10
CA GLN A 27 -6.46 -5.86 -7.60
C GLN A 27 -6.56 -6.38 -6.17
N GLY A 28 -5.91 -7.51 -5.86
CA GLY A 28 -5.89 -8.07 -4.52
C GLY A 28 -5.27 -7.10 -3.49
N ALA A 29 -4.17 -6.43 -3.86
CA ALA A 29 -3.55 -5.42 -3.01
C ALA A 29 -4.48 -4.21 -2.77
N ASN A 30 -5.18 -3.73 -3.81
CA ASN A 30 -6.14 -2.63 -3.67
C ASN A 30 -7.31 -2.99 -2.75
N PHE A 31 -7.89 -4.18 -2.93
CA PHE A 31 -8.95 -4.67 -2.05
C PHE A 31 -8.48 -4.76 -0.59
N ALA A 32 -7.27 -5.27 -0.35
CA ALA A 32 -6.71 -5.32 1.01
C ALA A 32 -6.52 -3.93 1.62
N ILE A 33 -6.09 -2.93 0.83
CA ILE A 33 -5.97 -1.54 1.29
C ILE A 33 -7.33 -0.93 1.62
N GLU A 34 -8.36 -1.20 0.82
CA GLU A 34 -9.73 -0.74 1.12
C GLU A 34 -10.22 -1.30 2.46
N VAL A 35 -10.05 -2.60 2.68
CA VAL A 35 -10.40 -3.25 3.95
C VAL A 35 -9.60 -2.66 5.11
N LEU A 36 -8.30 -2.43 4.93
CA LEU A 36 -7.44 -1.82 5.94
C LEU A 36 -7.95 -0.42 6.35
N ILE A 37 -8.31 0.42 5.37
CA ILE A 37 -8.83 1.77 5.64
C ILE A 37 -10.14 1.70 6.41
N VAL A 38 -11.06 0.81 6.03
CA VAL A 38 -12.32 0.60 6.73
C VAL A 38 -12.06 0.17 8.18
N LEU A 39 -11.18 -0.81 8.39
CA LEU A 39 -10.83 -1.27 9.73
C LEU A 39 -10.19 -0.17 10.58
N TRP A 40 -9.29 0.64 10.00
CA TRP A 40 -8.71 1.78 10.70
C TRP A 40 -9.77 2.77 11.17
N VAL A 41 -10.76 3.10 10.33
CA VAL A 41 -11.87 3.98 10.71
C VAL A 41 -12.71 3.38 11.83
N VAL A 42 -13.09 2.10 11.69
CA VAL A 42 -13.89 1.37 12.71
C VAL A 42 -13.14 1.34 14.04
N MET A 43 -11.88 0.93 14.04
CA MET A 43 -11.06 0.82 15.24
C MET A 43 -10.86 2.20 15.90
N THR A 44 -10.56 3.24 15.11
CA THR A 44 -10.36 4.59 15.65
C THR A 44 -11.64 5.15 16.30
N ARG A 45 -12.82 4.76 15.80
CA ARG A 45 -14.11 5.29 16.24
C ARG A 45 -14.75 4.50 17.38
N PHE A 46 -14.59 3.19 17.39
CA PHE A 46 -15.34 2.28 18.27
C PHE A 46 -14.46 1.51 19.25
N ALA A 47 -13.17 1.29 18.96
CA ALA A 47 -12.29 0.63 19.92
C ALA A 47 -11.85 1.62 21.01
N PRO A 48 -11.72 1.20 22.28
CA PRO A 48 -11.28 2.03 23.39
C PRO A 48 -9.75 2.22 23.36
N LEU A 49 -9.25 2.75 22.25
CA LEU A 49 -7.83 3.06 22.06
C LEU A 49 -7.51 4.41 22.72
N ASP A 50 -6.43 4.43 23.48
CA ASP A 50 -5.83 5.66 23.96
C ASP A 50 -5.22 6.47 22.80
N ILE A 51 -4.73 7.67 23.10
CA ILE A 51 -4.16 8.56 22.07
C ILE A 51 -2.97 7.88 21.37
N MET A 52 -2.12 7.18 22.12
CA MET A 52 -0.98 6.45 21.54
C MET A 52 -1.42 5.34 20.60
N GLY A 53 -2.38 4.51 21.01
CA GLY A 53 -2.93 3.45 20.17
C GLY A 53 -3.53 3.98 18.87
N LYS A 54 -4.24 5.12 18.93
CA LYS A 54 -4.80 5.78 17.73
C LYS A 54 -3.71 6.32 16.81
N LEU A 55 -2.66 6.95 17.36
CA LEU A 55 -1.54 7.45 16.57
C LEU A 55 -0.73 6.33 15.92
N ALA A 56 -0.46 5.26 16.66
CA ALA A 56 0.25 4.08 16.13
C ALA A 56 -0.54 3.39 15.02
N LEU A 57 -1.84 3.14 15.25
CA LEU A 57 -2.71 2.52 14.27
C LEU A 57 -2.85 3.39 13.00
N GLY A 58 -3.02 4.70 13.19
CA GLY A 58 -3.03 5.67 12.10
C GLY A 58 -1.72 5.63 11.32
N LEU A 59 -0.57 5.73 12.00
CA LEU A 59 0.74 5.71 11.37
C LEU A 59 0.98 4.47 10.51
N VAL A 60 0.73 3.28 11.07
CA VAL A 60 0.89 2.02 10.33
C VAL A 60 -0.05 1.99 9.12
N THR A 61 -1.31 2.37 9.31
CA THR A 61 -2.29 2.36 8.21
C THR A 61 -1.91 3.31 7.08
N GLN A 62 -1.57 4.58 7.40
CA GLN A 62 -1.17 5.56 6.39
C GLN A 62 0.12 5.13 5.69
N ALA A 63 1.10 4.61 6.42
CA ALA A 63 2.37 4.14 5.86
C ALA A 63 2.17 2.94 4.92
N THR A 64 1.30 1.99 5.28
CA THR A 64 0.95 0.84 4.42
C THR A 64 0.24 1.30 3.16
N CYS A 65 -0.71 2.24 3.26
CA CYS A 65 -1.38 2.81 2.09
C CYS A 65 -0.39 3.56 1.19
N PHE A 66 0.49 4.37 1.77
CA PHE A 66 1.56 5.05 1.05
C PHE A 66 2.45 4.06 0.30
N ALA A 67 2.93 3.01 0.98
CA ALA A 67 3.78 2.00 0.37
C ALA A 67 3.10 1.30 -0.82
N ASN A 68 1.82 0.94 -0.68
CA ASN A 68 1.05 0.34 -1.77
C ASN A 68 0.95 1.29 -2.97
N PHE A 69 0.49 2.53 -2.78
CA PHE A 69 0.33 3.45 -3.91
C PHE A 69 1.67 3.90 -4.51
N ALA A 70 2.73 4.05 -3.71
CA ALA A 70 4.07 4.35 -4.21
C ALA A 70 4.59 3.21 -5.10
N TYR A 71 4.33 1.95 -4.73
CA TYR A 71 4.63 0.80 -5.58
C TYR A 71 3.83 0.84 -6.89
N GLN A 72 2.53 1.17 -6.83
CA GLN A 72 1.69 1.31 -8.03
C GLN A 72 2.16 2.45 -8.93
N VAL A 73 2.64 3.57 -8.38
CA VAL A 73 3.25 4.66 -9.16
C VAL A 73 4.48 4.15 -9.89
N ARG A 74 5.35 3.39 -9.23
CA ARG A 74 6.55 2.81 -9.88
C ARG A 74 6.19 1.92 -11.06
N LYS A 75 5.09 1.15 -10.97
CA LYS A 75 4.72 0.15 -11.98
C LYS A 75 3.78 0.66 -13.08
N SER A 76 2.79 1.48 -12.74
CA SER A 76 1.68 1.87 -13.65
C SER A 76 1.60 3.38 -13.93
N ARG A 77 2.19 4.22 -13.06
CA ARG A 77 2.18 5.70 -13.16
C ARG A 77 0.81 6.33 -13.41
N THR A 78 -0.27 5.72 -12.92
CA THR A 78 -1.62 6.28 -13.08
C THR A 78 -1.78 7.56 -12.25
N LYS A 79 -2.58 8.52 -12.75
CA LYS A 79 -2.86 9.78 -12.03
C LYS A 79 -3.45 9.53 -10.63
N THR A 80 -4.31 8.52 -10.52
CA THR A 80 -4.91 8.10 -9.26
C THR A 80 -3.87 7.61 -8.26
N ALA A 81 -2.94 6.74 -8.68
CA ALA A 81 -1.87 6.28 -7.81
C ALA A 81 -0.96 7.42 -7.36
N ILE A 82 -0.66 8.38 -8.23
CA ILE A 82 0.14 9.57 -7.87
C ILE A 82 -0.57 10.40 -6.80
N PHE A 83 -1.86 10.71 -7.02
CA PHE A 83 -2.67 11.47 -6.08
C PHE A 83 -2.68 10.81 -4.69
N PHE A 84 -3.02 9.52 -4.61
CA PHE A 84 -3.06 8.81 -3.34
C PHE A 84 -1.68 8.66 -2.71
N THR A 85 -0.62 8.46 -3.50
CA THR A 85 0.75 8.43 -2.97
C THR A 85 1.09 9.73 -2.25
N ILE A 86 0.77 10.88 -2.83
CA ILE A 86 1.05 12.18 -2.21
C ILE A 86 0.18 12.37 -0.96
N ALA A 87 -1.12 12.06 -1.02
CA ALA A 87 -2.02 12.18 0.11
C ALA A 87 -1.60 11.30 1.30
N PHE A 88 -1.27 10.03 1.04
CA PHE A 88 -0.80 9.11 2.07
C PHE A 88 0.61 9.43 2.57
N ALA A 89 1.48 10.00 1.73
CA ALA A 89 2.78 10.48 2.19
C ALA A 89 2.63 11.61 3.21
N ILE A 90 1.82 12.62 2.91
CA ILE A 90 1.58 13.78 3.80
C ILE A 90 1.01 13.30 5.13
N THR A 91 -0.03 12.48 5.10
CA THR A 91 -0.65 11.96 6.33
C THR A 91 0.28 11.05 7.12
N THR A 92 1.11 10.24 6.45
CA THR A 92 2.15 9.43 7.12
C THR A 92 3.13 10.33 7.88
N VAL A 93 3.60 11.42 7.26
CA VAL A 93 4.50 12.38 7.94
C VAL A 93 3.81 13.04 9.14
N ILE A 94 2.54 13.42 9.01
CA ILE A 94 1.77 14.01 10.12
C ILE A 94 1.64 13.02 11.28
N TYR A 95 1.21 11.79 11.03
CA TYR A 95 1.07 10.76 12.06
C TYR A 95 2.42 10.40 12.70
N LEU A 96 3.49 10.34 11.89
CA LEU A 96 4.83 10.06 12.39
C LEU A 96 5.29 11.17 13.32
N TYR A 97 5.15 12.43 12.93
CA TYR A 97 5.48 13.58 13.77
C TYR A 97 4.71 13.56 15.09
N GLN A 98 3.39 13.37 15.03
CA GLN A 98 2.55 13.32 16.24
C GLN A 98 2.93 12.15 17.15
N PHE A 99 3.23 10.98 16.58
CA PHE A 99 3.66 9.82 17.33
C PHE A 99 5.01 10.06 18.03
N LEU A 100 6.00 10.55 17.29
CA LEU A 100 7.35 10.87 17.82
C LEU A 100 7.31 11.95 18.91
N ASN A 101 6.49 12.99 18.71
CA ASN A 101 6.27 14.02 19.71
C ASN A 101 5.67 13.42 20.99
N LYS A 102 4.66 12.56 20.84
CA LYS A 102 3.96 11.99 21.99
C LYS A 102 4.83 11.05 22.83
N ILE A 103 5.83 10.39 22.22
CA ILE A 103 6.82 9.56 22.93
C ILE A 103 8.04 10.37 23.41
N ASN A 104 8.03 11.71 23.30
CA ASN A 104 9.14 12.59 23.65
C ASN A 104 10.46 12.25 22.94
N ALA A 105 10.38 11.69 21.72
CA ALA A 105 11.57 11.38 20.92
C ALA A 105 12.07 12.58 20.10
N LEU A 106 11.29 13.67 20.05
CA LEU A 106 11.69 14.92 19.41
C LEU A 106 12.29 15.87 20.46
N PRO A 107 13.41 16.54 20.15
CA PRO A 107 14.12 17.40 21.11
C PRO A 107 13.51 18.80 21.29
N PHE A 108 12.30 19.06 20.79
CA PHE A 108 11.65 20.38 20.79
C PHE A 108 10.14 20.26 21.08
#